data_AF-A0A0D3DZ93-F1
#
_entry.id   AF-A0A0D3DZ93-F1
#
_cell.length_a   1.000
_cell.length_b   1.000
_cell.length_c   1.000
_cell.angle_alpha   90.00
_cell.angle_beta   90.00
_cell.angle_gamma   90.00
#
_symmetry.space_group_name_H-M   'P 1'
#
loop_
_entity.id
_entity.type
_entity.pdbx_description
1 polymer ?
#
loop_
_entity_poly.entity_id
_entity_poly.type
_entity_poly.pdbx_seq_one_letter_code
_entity_poly.pdbx_strand_id
1 'polypeptide(L)'
;MGTKLKKALSWEIDNLSERTDVMKSDTFSSGGCNWFLGVCARDHLCMYLKDVDTHKLSSGWKRRVSFCFVLLNQSGKELFRSPGSDELHYICCIYFFLDEGRRRLFCAEAPTWGLPTTFPLTKLQEKRLLEKNKLTIEVYMKVFEVVHAGKSTENDVLDYNGFHIFASQES
;
A
#
# COMPACT_ATOMS: atom_id res chain seq x y z
N MET A 1 21.52 -3.43 -7.84
CA MET A 1 21.27 -4.29 -6.66
C MET A 1 19.78 -4.28 -6.33
N GLY A 2 19.09 -5.42 -6.46
CA GLY A 2 17.67 -5.52 -6.11
C GLY A 2 17.47 -5.25 -4.62
N THR A 3 16.61 -4.30 -4.26
CA THR A 3 16.35 -4.00 -2.85
C THR A 3 15.38 -5.02 -2.29
N LYS A 4 15.80 -5.79 -1.28
CA LYS A 4 15.00 -6.84 -0.66
C LYS A 4 13.85 -6.24 0.15
N LEU A 5 12.61 -6.62 -0.18
CA LEU A 5 11.43 -6.32 0.65
C LEU A 5 11.48 -7.13 1.95
N LYS A 6 10.98 -6.54 3.04
CA LYS A 6 10.87 -7.21 4.35
C LYS A 6 9.40 -7.45 4.67
N LYS A 7 9.10 -8.57 5.33
CA LYS A 7 7.74 -8.83 5.82
C LYS A 7 7.38 -7.80 6.89
N ALA A 8 6.28 -7.10 6.69
CA ALA A 8 5.75 -6.08 7.59
C ALA A 8 4.43 -6.50 8.26
N LEU A 9 3.64 -7.33 7.60
CA LEU A 9 2.40 -7.88 8.15
C LEU A 9 2.26 -9.36 7.75
N SER A 10 1.67 -10.15 8.64
CA SER A 10 1.10 -11.47 8.35
C SER A 10 -0.27 -11.50 9.02
N TRP A 11 -1.33 -11.61 8.23
CA TRP A 11 -2.71 -11.49 8.72
C TRP A 11 -3.54 -12.68 8.25
N GLU A 12 -4.02 -13.47 9.20
CA GLU A 12 -4.93 -14.59 8.96
C GLU A 12 -6.37 -14.09 8.92
N ILE A 13 -7.09 -14.46 7.85
CA ILE A 13 -8.49 -14.15 7.65
C ILE A 13 -9.28 -15.46 7.63
N ASP A 14 -10.23 -15.55 8.56
CA ASP A 14 -11.19 -16.63 8.64
C ASP A 14 -12.49 -16.28 7.92
N ASN A 15 -13.16 -17.32 7.41
CA ASN A 15 -14.48 -17.25 6.79
C ASN A 15 -14.56 -16.24 5.63
N LEU A 16 -13.51 -16.17 4.79
CA LEU A 16 -13.42 -15.21 3.69
C LEU A 16 -14.65 -15.25 2.77
N SER A 17 -15.19 -16.45 2.51
CA SER A 17 -16.38 -16.64 1.66
C SER A 17 -17.67 -16.03 2.22
N GLU A 18 -17.74 -15.76 3.52
CA GLU A 18 -18.92 -15.19 4.19
C GLU A 18 -18.84 -13.66 4.26
N ARG A 19 -17.70 -13.06 3.86
CA ARG A 19 -17.42 -11.64 4.02
C ARG A 19 -17.77 -10.88 2.74
N THR A 20 -18.79 -10.03 2.82
CA THR A 20 -19.21 -9.14 1.71
C THR A 20 -18.61 -7.74 1.78
N ASP A 21 -18.14 -7.35 2.96
CA ASP A 21 -17.60 -6.02 3.25
C ASP A 21 -16.08 -5.97 3.20
N VAL A 22 -15.56 -4.74 3.21
CA VAL A 22 -14.12 -4.50 3.30
C VAL A 22 -13.63 -4.86 4.70
N MET A 23 -12.75 -5.85 4.78
CA MET A 23 -12.02 -6.23 5.99
C MET A 23 -10.78 -5.36 6.13
N LYS A 24 -10.44 -4.98 7.36
CA LYS A 24 -9.24 -4.21 7.67
C LYS A 24 -8.40 -4.97 8.69
N SER A 25 -7.09 -5.02 8.46
CA SER A 25 -6.15 -5.50 9.47
C SER A 25 -6.05 -4.51 10.63
N ASP A 26 -5.46 -4.96 11.73
CA ASP A 26 -4.90 -4.05 12.72
C ASP A 26 -3.85 -3.14 12.07
N THR A 27 -3.64 -1.99 12.70
CA THR A 27 -2.58 -1.07 12.28
C THR A 27 -1.22 -1.67 12.59
N PHE A 28 -0.29 -1.59 11.63
CA PHE A 28 1.08 -2.06 11.79
C PHE A 28 2.09 -0.98 11.39
N SER A 29 3.26 -1.02 12.03
CA SER A 29 4.32 -0.04 11.79
C SER A 29 5.40 -0.60 10.85
N SER A 30 5.79 0.17 9.84
CA SER A 30 6.89 -0.16 8.94
C SER A 30 7.50 1.11 8.38
N GLY A 31 8.84 1.21 8.43
CA GLY A 31 9.57 2.37 7.94
C GLY A 31 9.19 3.68 8.65
N GLY A 32 8.85 3.62 9.93
CA GLY A 32 8.46 4.79 10.73
C GLY A 32 7.07 5.34 10.42
N CYS A 33 6.26 4.62 9.65
CA CYS A 33 4.90 5.00 9.28
C CYS A 33 3.91 3.91 9.69
N ASN A 34 2.66 4.29 9.92
CA ASN A 34 1.58 3.37 10.29
C ASN A 34 0.71 3.04 9.08
N TRP A 35 0.40 1.76 8.94
CA TRP A 35 -0.30 1.21 7.79
C TRP A 35 -1.43 0.29 8.23
N PHE A 36 -2.41 0.10 7.37
CA PHE A 36 -3.30 -1.05 7.46
C PHE A 36 -3.51 -1.69 6.08
N LEU A 37 -3.81 -2.98 6.09
CA LEU A 37 -4.21 -3.76 4.92
C LEU A 37 -5.74 -3.81 4.85
N GLY A 38 -6.31 -3.37 3.72
CA GLY A 38 -7.71 -3.54 3.40
C GLY A 38 -7.90 -4.66 2.37
N VAL A 39 -8.91 -5.51 2.58
CA VAL A 39 -9.21 -6.67 1.72
C VAL A 39 -10.71 -6.72 1.47
N CYS A 40 -11.14 -6.89 0.23
CA CYS A 40 -12.52 -7.26 -0.05
C CYS A 40 -12.59 -8.47 -1.00
N ALA A 41 -13.59 -9.32 -0.74
CA ALA A 41 -13.80 -10.56 -1.44
C ALA A 41 -15.18 -10.53 -2.12
N ARG A 42 -15.23 -10.25 -3.43
CA ARG A 42 -16.46 -10.32 -4.22
C ARG A 42 -16.39 -11.43 -5.26
N ASP A 43 -16.00 -11.11 -6.48
CA ASP A 43 -15.67 -12.11 -7.51
C ASP A 43 -14.17 -12.45 -7.49
N HIS A 44 -13.36 -11.44 -7.17
CA HIS A 44 -11.92 -11.52 -6.98
C HIS A 44 -11.54 -10.91 -5.64
N LEU A 45 -10.36 -11.27 -5.14
CA LEU A 45 -9.71 -10.56 -4.07
C LEU A 45 -9.21 -9.20 -4.56
N CYS A 46 -9.67 -8.15 -3.90
CA CYS A 46 -9.07 -6.82 -3.96
C CYS A 46 -8.31 -6.58 -2.66
N MET A 47 -7.09 -6.06 -2.77
CA MET A 47 -6.21 -5.81 -1.63
C MET A 47 -5.54 -4.45 -1.79
N TYR A 48 -5.52 -3.64 -0.74
CA TYR A 48 -4.86 -2.35 -0.76
C TYR A 48 -4.14 -2.06 0.55
N LEU A 49 -3.02 -1.35 0.43
CA LEU A 49 -2.27 -0.80 1.55
C LEU A 49 -2.69 0.67 1.71
N LYS A 50 -3.02 1.09 2.93
CA LYS A 50 -3.36 2.48 3.24
C LYS A 50 -2.48 3.00 4.37
N ASP A 51 -2.01 4.23 4.21
CA ASP A 51 -1.36 4.97 5.28
C ASP A 51 -2.41 5.45 6.30
N VAL A 52 -2.15 5.27 7.60
CA VAL A 52 -3.08 5.61 8.68
C VAL A 52 -2.98 7.07 9.07
N ASP A 53 -1.79 7.68 8.97
CA ASP A 53 -1.53 9.02 9.50
C ASP A 53 -1.98 10.14 8.54
N THR A 54 -2.75 9.79 7.50
CA THR A 54 -3.25 10.70 6.46
C THR A 54 -3.97 11.93 6.99
N HIS A 55 -4.72 11.80 8.09
CA HIS A 55 -5.49 12.88 8.70
C HIS A 55 -4.65 13.78 9.62
N LYS A 56 -3.50 13.28 10.07
CA LYS A 56 -2.62 13.97 11.03
C LYS A 56 -1.51 14.77 10.35
N LEU A 57 -1.29 14.54 9.05
CA LEU A 57 -0.22 15.15 8.30
C LEU A 57 -0.77 16.31 7.47
N SER A 58 -0.17 17.49 7.61
CA SER A 58 -0.48 18.65 6.78
C SER A 58 -0.22 18.36 5.29
N SER A 59 -0.82 19.13 4.39
CA SER A 59 -0.56 19.04 2.95
C SER A 59 0.94 19.08 2.66
N GLY A 60 1.42 18.20 1.77
CA GLY A 60 2.83 18.12 1.35
C GLY A 60 3.64 16.95 1.90
N TRP A 61 3.05 16.08 2.75
CA TRP A 61 3.73 14.85 3.15
C TRP A 61 3.79 13.87 1.98
N LYS A 62 4.85 13.06 1.94
CA LYS A 62 4.98 11.98 0.95
C LYS A 62 5.78 10.81 1.47
N ARG A 63 5.46 9.61 0.98
CA ARG A 63 6.19 8.38 1.27
C ARG A 63 6.41 7.61 -0.01
N ARG A 64 7.65 7.20 -0.27
CA ARG A 64 7.95 6.30 -1.41
C ARG A 64 8.11 4.88 -0.91
N VAL A 65 7.25 3.99 -1.40
CA VAL A 65 7.15 2.63 -0.89
C VAL A 65 7.22 1.64 -2.04
N SER A 66 7.95 0.55 -1.84
CA SER A 66 7.81 -0.68 -2.64
C SER A 66 7.15 -1.75 -1.79
N PHE A 67 6.17 -2.47 -2.33
CA PHE A 67 5.49 -3.54 -1.63
C PHE A 67 4.98 -4.66 -2.55
N CYS A 68 4.73 -5.83 -1.99
CA CYS A 68 3.96 -6.89 -2.63
C CYS A 68 3.12 -7.66 -1.60
N PHE A 69 2.09 -8.34 -2.12
CA PHE A 69 1.19 -9.18 -1.35
C PHE A 69 1.50 -10.65 -1.62
N VAL A 70 1.41 -11.47 -0.58
CA VAL A 70 1.55 -12.93 -0.68
C VAL A 70 0.34 -13.57 -0.04
N LEU A 71 -0.32 -14.45 -0.80
CA LEU A 71 -1.45 -15.25 -0.36
C LEU A 71 -0.91 -16.64 0.01
N LEU A 72 -1.11 -17.03 1.25
CA LEU A 72 -0.73 -18.33 1.80
C LEU A 72 -1.98 -19.10 2.23
N ASN A 73 -1.98 -20.41 1.99
CA ASN A 73 -2.99 -21.29 2.57
C ASN A 73 -2.67 -21.60 4.05
N GLN A 74 -3.52 -22.42 4.69
CA GLN A 74 -3.38 -22.84 6.09
C GLN A 74 -2.09 -23.62 6.41
N SER A 75 -1.44 -24.23 5.41
CA SER A 75 -0.16 -24.93 5.59
C SER A 75 1.04 -24.01 5.35
N GLY A 76 0.83 -22.72 5.11
CA GLY A 76 1.87 -21.76 4.74
C GLY A 76 2.36 -21.90 3.30
N LYS A 77 1.67 -22.67 2.46
CA LYS A 77 1.99 -22.80 1.04
C LYS A 77 1.57 -21.53 0.30
N GLU A 78 2.48 -20.97 -0.47
CA GLU A 78 2.20 -19.83 -1.35
C GLU A 78 1.22 -20.23 -2.46
N LEU A 79 0.06 -19.58 -2.45
CA LEU A 79 -0.97 -19.70 -3.49
C LEU A 79 -0.75 -18.66 -4.59
N PHE A 80 -0.29 -17.47 -4.20
CA PHE A 80 -0.05 -16.37 -5.11
C PHE A 80 0.87 -15.33 -4.48
N ARG A 81 1.64 -14.65 -5.32
CA ARG A 81 2.43 -13.48 -4.99
C ARG A 81 2.20 -12.42 -6.04
N SER A 82 1.84 -11.21 -5.62
CA SER A 82 1.75 -10.10 -6.55
C SER A 82 3.16 -9.74 -7.05
N PRO A 83 3.31 -9.25 -8.30
CA PRO A 83 4.54 -8.60 -8.67
C PRO A 83 4.83 -7.45 -7.70
N GLY A 84 6.10 -7.06 -7.59
CA GLY A 84 6.46 -5.89 -6.80
C GLY A 84 5.73 -4.67 -7.32
N SER A 85 5.36 -3.73 -6.44
CA SER A 85 4.75 -2.47 -6.87
C SER A 85 5.63 -1.71 -7.87
N ASP A 86 6.94 -1.98 -7.86
CA ASP A 86 7.95 -1.47 -8.80
C ASP A 86 7.84 -2.00 -10.23
N GLU A 87 7.16 -3.13 -10.43
CA GLU A 87 7.05 -3.83 -11.72
C GLU A 87 5.63 -3.77 -12.31
N LEU A 88 4.65 -3.36 -11.50
CA LEU A 88 3.25 -3.27 -11.92
C LEU A 88 2.99 -2.00 -12.70
N HIS A 89 2.64 -2.11 -13.99
CA HIS A 89 2.12 -0.96 -14.74
C HIS A 89 0.67 -0.61 -14.38
N TYR A 90 -0.07 -1.56 -13.78
CA TYR A 90 -1.47 -1.38 -13.39
C TYR A 90 -1.64 -1.71 -11.90
N ILE A 91 -1.52 -0.68 -11.08
CA ILE A 91 -1.91 -0.69 -9.67
C ILE A 91 -2.80 0.53 -9.46
N CYS A 92 -3.94 0.35 -8.80
CA CYS A 92 -4.93 1.42 -8.70
C CYS A 92 -4.67 2.22 -7.43
N CYS A 93 -4.38 3.50 -7.59
CA CYS A 93 -4.73 4.52 -6.61
C CYS A 93 -6.23 4.82 -6.78
N ILE A 94 -6.95 5.00 -5.67
CA ILE A 94 -8.41 5.28 -5.70
C ILE A 94 -8.69 6.64 -6.38
N TYR A 95 -7.66 7.46 -6.61
CA TYR A 95 -7.70 8.74 -7.29
C TYR A 95 -6.61 8.80 -8.36
N PHE A 96 -6.98 9.02 -9.63
CA PHE A 96 -6.09 8.98 -10.80
C PHE A 96 -4.90 9.96 -10.69
N PHE A 97 -3.74 9.46 -10.25
CA PHE A 97 -2.45 10.15 -10.42
C PHE A 97 -1.45 9.20 -11.07
N LEU A 98 -0.80 9.65 -12.15
CA LEU A 98 0.27 8.93 -12.81
C LEU A 98 1.56 9.18 -12.02
N ASP A 99 1.98 8.22 -11.21
CA ASP A 99 3.31 8.19 -10.62
C ASP A 99 4.25 7.48 -11.60
N GLU A 100 5.15 8.24 -12.24
CA GLU A 100 6.19 7.72 -13.15
C GLU A 100 7.34 7.02 -12.40
N GLY A 101 7.30 7.00 -11.06
CA GLY A 101 8.25 6.25 -10.24
C GLY A 101 7.96 4.75 -10.23
N ARG A 102 9.02 3.93 -10.20
CA ARG A 102 8.88 2.50 -9.86
C ARG A 102 8.19 2.33 -8.49
N ARG A 103 8.59 3.15 -7.51
CA ARG A 103 8.04 3.11 -6.14
C ARG A 103 6.78 3.95 -6.04
N ARG A 104 5.79 3.45 -5.30
CA ARG A 104 4.52 4.15 -5.10
C ARG A 104 4.66 5.31 -4.15
N LEU A 105 4.21 6.47 -4.62
CA LEU A 105 4.08 7.69 -3.86
C LEU A 105 2.75 7.69 -3.09
N PHE A 106 2.83 7.50 -1.78
CA PHE A 106 1.73 7.80 -0.88
C PHE A 106 1.79 9.28 -0.51
N CYS A 107 0.67 9.98 -0.64
CA CYS A 107 0.50 11.39 -0.26
C CYS A 107 -0.95 11.66 0.16
N ALA A 108 -1.28 12.91 0.46
CA ALA A 108 -2.63 13.30 0.89
C ALA A 108 -3.70 12.95 -0.18
N GLU A 109 -3.35 13.09 -1.46
CA GLU A 109 -4.20 12.85 -2.61
C GLU A 109 -4.27 11.35 -2.98
N ALA A 110 -3.19 10.61 -2.72
CA ALA A 110 -3.09 9.17 -2.96
C ALA A 110 -2.65 8.42 -1.70
N PRO A 111 -3.50 8.34 -0.65
CA PRO A 111 -3.15 7.71 0.62
C PRO A 111 -3.20 6.17 0.55
N THR A 112 -3.61 5.61 -0.59
CA THR A 112 -3.95 4.20 -0.74
C THR A 112 -3.53 3.68 -2.11
N TRP A 113 -2.88 2.53 -2.11
CA TRP A 113 -2.44 1.82 -3.31
C TRP A 113 -2.77 0.34 -3.18
N GLY A 114 -3.28 -0.25 -4.25
CA GLY A 114 -3.69 -1.65 -4.21
C GLY A 114 -3.99 -2.25 -5.57
N LEU A 115 -4.33 -3.54 -5.52
CA LEU A 115 -4.68 -4.33 -6.67
C LEU A 115 -6.21 -4.56 -6.64
N PRO A 116 -6.96 -4.00 -7.62
CA PRO A 116 -8.41 -4.10 -7.64
C PRO A 116 -8.91 -5.52 -7.89
N THR A 117 -8.12 -6.34 -8.58
CA THR A 117 -8.42 -7.74 -8.88
C THR A 117 -7.12 -8.53 -8.91
N THR A 118 -6.91 -9.43 -7.94
CA THR A 118 -5.69 -10.25 -7.86
C THR A 118 -5.97 -11.72 -8.12
N PHE A 119 -6.82 -12.33 -7.29
CA PHE A 119 -7.01 -13.77 -7.26
C PHE A 119 -8.51 -14.09 -7.29
N PRO A 120 -9.00 -14.90 -8.25
CA PRO A 120 -10.41 -15.29 -8.32
C PRO A 120 -10.83 -16.04 -7.06
N LEU A 121 -11.97 -15.67 -6.48
CA LEU A 121 -12.48 -16.36 -5.29
C LEU A 121 -12.91 -17.79 -5.59
N THR A 122 -13.35 -18.06 -6.82
CA THR A 122 -13.66 -19.41 -7.28
C THR A 122 -12.47 -20.36 -7.14
N LYS A 123 -11.25 -19.90 -7.43
CA LYS A 123 -10.03 -20.69 -7.23
C LYS A 123 -9.74 -20.92 -5.75
N LEU A 124 -9.98 -19.93 -4.88
CA LEU A 124 -9.80 -20.10 -3.43
C LEU A 124 -10.77 -21.12 -2.84
N GLN A 125 -11.99 -21.21 -3.40
CA GLN A 125 -13.05 -22.11 -2.97
C GLN A 125 -12.91 -23.54 -3.50
N GLU A 126 -11.93 -23.82 -4.37
CA GLU A 126 -11.62 -25.20 -4.75
C GLU A 126 -11.24 -25.99 -3.49
N LYS A 127 -11.94 -27.11 -3.24
CA LYS A 127 -11.91 -27.89 -1.98
C LYS A 127 -10.51 -28.30 -1.46
N ARG A 128 -9.45 -28.09 -2.24
CA ARG A 128 -8.05 -28.41 -1.90
C ARG A 128 -7.18 -27.20 -1.57
N LEU A 129 -7.65 -25.96 -1.76
CA LEU A 129 -6.82 -24.76 -1.61
C LEU A 129 -6.99 -24.07 -0.25
N LEU A 130 -8.20 -24.07 0.32
CA LEU A 130 -8.49 -23.52 1.65
C LEU A 130 -9.17 -24.57 2.54
N GLU A 131 -8.42 -25.55 3.01
CA GLU A 131 -8.93 -26.51 3.99
C GLU A 131 -9.17 -25.72 5.29
N LYS A 132 -10.44 -25.48 5.65
CA LYS A 132 -10.95 -24.64 6.77
C LYS A 132 -11.22 -23.16 6.45
N ASN A 133 -11.24 -22.75 5.18
CA ASN A 133 -11.61 -21.37 4.81
C ASN A 133 -10.71 -20.29 5.46
N LYS A 134 -9.45 -20.66 5.77
CA LYS A 134 -8.43 -19.79 6.38
C LYS A 134 -7.42 -19.35 5.34
N LEU A 135 -7.30 -18.05 5.14
CA LEU A 135 -6.34 -17.46 4.21
C LEU A 135 -5.39 -16.54 4.97
N THR A 136 -4.09 -16.71 4.80
CA THR A 136 -3.10 -15.80 5.36
C THR A 136 -2.58 -14.87 4.27
N ILE A 137 -2.61 -13.57 4.55
CA ILE A 137 -2.10 -12.52 3.66
C ILE A 137 -0.88 -11.90 4.31
N GLU A 138 0.25 -11.95 3.61
CA GLU A 138 1.47 -11.27 4.04
C GLU A 138 1.72 -10.03 3.19
N VAL A 139 2.15 -8.95 3.85
CA VAL A 139 2.62 -7.72 3.20
C VAL A 139 4.13 -7.68 3.34
N TYR A 140 4.83 -7.67 2.21
CA TYR A 140 6.25 -7.39 2.15
C TYR A 140 6.42 -5.97 1.65
N MET A 141 7.19 -5.16 2.35
CA MET A 141 7.39 -3.77 1.95
C MET A 141 8.76 -3.22 2.33
N LYS A 142 9.07 -2.09 1.71
CA LYS A 142 10.18 -1.21 2.06
C LYS A 142 9.77 0.24 1.82
N VAL A 143 9.94 1.05 2.85
CA VAL A 143 9.80 2.51 2.76
C VAL A 143 11.17 3.10 2.44
N PHE A 144 11.24 3.93 1.40
CA PHE A 144 12.49 4.52 0.89
C PHE A 144 12.62 6.00 1.23
N GLU A 145 11.50 6.71 1.25
CA GLU A 145 11.43 8.13 1.51
C GLU A 145 10.25 8.35 2.45
N VAL A 146 10.46 9.16 3.48
CA VAL A 146 9.41 9.68 4.36
C VAL A 146 9.66 11.17 4.48
N VAL A 147 8.71 11.95 4.00
CA VAL A 147 8.68 13.41 4.18
C VAL A 147 7.46 13.73 5.02
N HIS A 148 7.71 14.29 6.20
CA HIS A 148 6.67 14.89 7.03
C HIS A 148 6.41 16.31 6.53
N ALA A 149 5.14 16.71 6.43
CA ALA A 149 4.82 18.10 6.11
C ALA A 149 5.19 18.99 7.31
N GLY A 150 5.90 20.09 7.05
CA GLY A 150 6.21 21.13 8.04
C GLY A 150 7.46 20.90 8.90
N LYS A 151 8.63 21.10 8.32
CA LYS A 151 9.49 22.21 8.75
C LYS A 151 9.80 23.01 7.50
N SER A 152 9.25 24.21 7.36
CA SER A 152 9.94 25.23 6.59
C SER A 152 11.26 25.47 7.31
N THR A 153 12.32 24.79 6.89
CA THR A 153 13.63 25.40 7.04
C THR A 153 13.59 26.60 6.12
N GLU A 154 13.92 27.76 6.70
CA GLU A 154 13.81 29.12 6.16
C GLU A 154 14.59 29.38 4.85
N ASN A 155 14.98 28.34 4.11
CA ASN A 155 15.77 28.40 2.88
C ASN A 155 15.31 27.41 1.79
N ASP A 156 14.10 26.84 1.88
CA ASP A 156 13.58 26.00 0.78
C ASP A 156 13.17 26.88 -0.40
N VAL A 157 14.12 27.10 -1.30
CA VAL A 157 13.86 27.58 -2.66
C VAL A 157 12.98 26.52 -3.34
N LEU A 158 11.69 26.83 -3.48
CA LEU A 158 10.79 26.04 -4.31
C LEU A 158 11.13 26.33 -5.78
N ASP A 159 11.82 25.39 -6.42
CA ASP A 159 11.98 25.41 -7.88
C ASP A 159 10.69 24.88 -8.52
N TYR A 160 9.87 25.80 -8.98
CA TYR A 160 8.70 25.50 -9.79
C TYR A 160 9.00 25.95 -11.22
N ASN A 161 9.20 24.98 -12.11
CA ASN A 161 9.31 25.22 -13.55
C ASN A 161 10.50 26.12 -13.98
N GLY A 162 11.61 26.12 -13.24
CA GLY A 162 12.82 26.88 -13.58
C GLY A 162 12.78 28.36 -13.20
N PHE A 163 11.84 28.77 -12.34
CA PHE A 163 11.80 30.11 -11.76
C PHE A 163 11.96 30.04 -10.24
N HIS A 164 12.99 30.72 -9.73
CA HIS A 164 13.20 30.91 -8.30
C HIS A 164 12.27 32.02 -7.79
N ILE A 165 11.26 31.65 -7.01
CA ILE A 165 10.38 32.61 -6.33
C ILE A 165 10.88 32.76 -4.89
N PHE A 166 11.42 33.93 -4.56
CA PHE A 166 11.68 34.30 -3.17
C PHE A 166 10.37 34.77 -2.54
N ALA A 167 10.07 34.28 -1.34
CA ALA A 167 8.96 34.78 -0.55
C ALA A 167 9.31 36.19 -0.05
N SER A 168 8.82 37.22 -0.72
CA SER A 168 8.85 38.59 -0.22
C SER A 168 7.82 38.72 0.90
N GLN A 169 8.26 39.11 2.10
CA GLN A 169 7.34 39.63 3.12
C GLN A 169 7.08 41.10 2.83
N GLU A 170 5.81 41.49 2.70
CA GLU A 170 5.41 42.89 2.92
C GLU A 170 5.02 43.02 4.40
N SER A 171 5.73 43.91 5.11
CA SER A 171 5.44 44.35 6.48
C SER A 171 4.36 45.44 6.49
#